data_AF-A0A7W2RRW1-F1
#
_entry.id   AF-A0A7W2RRW1-F1
#
_cell.length_a   1.000
_cell.length_b   1.000
_cell.length_c   1.000
_cell.angle_alpha   90.00
_cell.angle_beta   90.00
_cell.angle_gamma   90.00
#
_symmetry.space_group_name_H-M   'P 1'
#
loop_
_entity.id
_entity.type
_entity.pdbx_description
1 polymer ?
#
loop_
_entity_poly.entity_id
_entity_poly.type
_entity_poly.pdbx_seq_one_letter_code
_entity_poly.pdbx_strand_id
1 'polypeptide(L)'
;MDVTNLSQFTELALTRNIFSLFSDPERSENYTISAAGLFLDYAKQNIVDSEFTPLFTLAEQVDLAGKISAQFSGEKINTTEQRAVLHTVLRAPDSVKLDVLGAQADEVINTEAKMAAIVDDVHSGKVCSVTGEKFTDILAIGIGGSYYGVKVALSALVPYHQPGLKAHVLANVDGDAAQEKFAKLNAATTLVVVVSKTFTTQETLLNAVVVKAWMLNALVEPHYSSAEVIAQHWYAVSSNIEAATAFGLNADNILPMWDWVGGRFSLWSAVGLPLALIIGNNHFNALKAGAYAMDEHFKNAPFEQNMPVMMALLGIWNRNALGYPSLAILPYNHALRALPGYLQQTDMESNGKSVSITGKTLNYLTAPVVFGQEGTNGQHAFMQLMHQSADIIPTDFILSLAPTSKHLANHDALVANCFAQSEALMQGKTLAQAKAEMLDAGASEAEANRLAAHKTMKGNTPSNTILMQQLDPHSLGALLALYEHKIFVQGVVWQINSYDQWGVELGKQLGKEVLNVMAQPMSDIDSEKLSASSLALIRRYKSNLTNAI
;
A
#
# COMPACT_ATOMS: atom_id res chain seq x y z
N MET A 1 -23.00 20.11 7.30
CA MET A 1 -21.90 19.94 8.28
C MET A 1 -20.67 19.57 7.49
N ASP A 2 -19.53 20.19 7.77
CA ASP A 2 -18.23 19.74 7.23
C ASP A 2 -17.37 19.14 8.35
N VAL A 3 -16.23 18.55 7.99
CA VAL A 3 -15.30 17.95 8.97
C VAL A 3 -14.78 18.94 10.03
N THR A 4 -14.83 20.26 9.78
CA THR A 4 -14.38 21.27 10.76
C THR A 4 -15.34 21.39 11.94
N ASN A 5 -16.61 21.08 11.72
CA ASN A 5 -17.64 21.10 12.76
C ASN A 5 -17.51 19.95 13.76
N LEU A 6 -16.73 18.90 13.44
CA LEU A 6 -16.59 17.74 14.32
C LEU A 6 -15.94 18.08 15.67
N SER A 7 -15.08 19.09 15.70
CA SER A 7 -14.45 19.63 16.93
C SER A 7 -15.46 20.09 18.00
N GLN A 8 -16.70 20.40 17.61
CA GLN A 8 -17.76 20.81 18.55
C GLN A 8 -18.26 19.64 19.41
N PHE A 9 -18.02 18.40 18.97
CA PHE A 9 -18.48 17.18 19.63
C PHE A 9 -17.39 16.52 20.49
N THR A 10 -16.22 17.14 20.63
CA THR A 10 -15.06 16.50 21.28
C THR A 10 -14.91 16.80 22.77
N GLU A 11 -15.77 17.65 23.36
CA GLU A 11 -15.62 18.09 24.76
C GLU A 11 -15.47 16.91 25.73
N LEU A 12 -16.34 15.90 25.59
CA LEU A 12 -16.27 14.69 26.40
C LEU A 12 -15.05 13.84 26.03
N ALA A 13 -14.80 13.61 24.73
CA ALA A 13 -13.67 12.80 24.28
C ALA A 13 -12.30 13.34 24.73
N LEU A 14 -12.09 14.66 24.74
CA LEU A 14 -10.82 15.28 25.14
C LEU A 14 -10.49 15.11 26.63
N THR A 15 -11.50 14.89 27.47
CA THR A 15 -11.35 14.69 28.92
C THR A 15 -11.54 13.23 29.35
N ARG A 16 -11.99 12.37 28.44
CA ARG A 16 -12.25 10.96 28.67
C ARG A 16 -10.97 10.14 28.73
N ASN A 17 -11.01 9.10 29.57
CA ASN A 17 -10.06 7.99 29.53
C ASN A 17 -10.70 6.81 28.78
N ILE A 18 -10.08 6.31 27.71
CA ILE A 18 -10.58 5.15 26.94
C ILE A 18 -10.76 3.94 27.85
N PHE A 19 -9.85 3.70 28.80
CA PHE A 19 -9.93 2.55 29.71
C PHE A 19 -11.22 2.57 30.56
N SER A 20 -11.73 3.75 30.93
CA SER A 20 -12.97 3.83 31.70
C SER A 20 -14.21 3.41 30.89
N LEU A 21 -14.13 3.41 29.55
CA LEU A 21 -15.24 2.95 28.70
C LEU A 21 -15.49 1.45 28.83
N PHE A 22 -14.51 0.68 29.28
CA PHE A 22 -14.64 -0.76 29.54
C PHE A 22 -15.29 -1.07 30.90
N SER A 23 -15.79 -0.04 31.60
CA SER A 23 -16.77 -0.26 32.68
C SER A 23 -18.11 -0.75 32.14
N ASP A 24 -18.41 -0.50 30.86
CA ASP A 24 -19.44 -1.20 30.11
C ASP A 24 -18.90 -2.59 29.68
N PRO A 25 -19.44 -3.69 30.24
CA PRO A 25 -18.97 -5.04 29.91
C PRO A 25 -19.28 -5.45 28.46
N GLU A 26 -20.25 -4.81 27.80
CA GLU A 26 -20.68 -5.14 26.44
C GLU A 26 -19.88 -4.37 25.37
N ARG A 27 -19.06 -3.38 25.76
CA ARG A 27 -18.30 -2.54 24.82
C ARG A 27 -17.46 -3.36 23.84
N SER A 28 -16.75 -4.36 24.34
CA SER A 28 -15.88 -5.22 23.53
C SER A 28 -16.65 -6.04 22.51
N GLU A 29 -17.93 -6.33 22.75
CA GLU A 29 -18.78 -7.06 21.81
C GLU A 29 -19.43 -6.09 20.81
N ASN A 30 -19.91 -4.95 21.32
CA ASN A 30 -20.62 -3.93 20.55
C ASN A 30 -19.73 -3.18 19.55
N TYR A 31 -18.43 -3.07 19.84
CA TYR A 31 -17.47 -2.30 19.02
C TYR A 31 -16.63 -3.21 18.13
N THR A 32 -17.31 -4.11 17.43
CA THR A 32 -16.68 -5.08 16.53
C THR A 32 -17.45 -5.23 15.22
N ILE A 33 -16.75 -5.55 14.13
CA ILE A 33 -17.36 -5.90 12.83
C ILE A 33 -16.63 -7.12 12.26
N SER A 34 -17.38 -8.08 11.72
CA SER A 34 -16.83 -9.19 10.92
C SER A 34 -17.26 -9.07 9.47
N ALA A 35 -16.31 -9.12 8.54
CA ALA A 35 -16.60 -9.04 7.11
C ALA A 35 -15.49 -9.68 6.26
N ALA A 36 -15.87 -10.40 5.20
CA ALA A 36 -14.95 -11.01 4.23
C ALA A 36 -13.79 -11.84 4.85
N GLY A 37 -14.03 -12.48 6.01
CA GLY A 37 -13.02 -13.27 6.73
C GLY A 37 -12.07 -12.45 7.61
N LEU A 38 -12.31 -11.15 7.76
CA LEU A 38 -11.64 -10.26 8.71
C LEU A 38 -12.56 -9.95 9.89
N PHE A 39 -11.95 -9.70 11.04
CA PHE A 39 -12.59 -9.21 12.25
C PHE A 39 -11.92 -7.91 12.68
N LEU A 40 -12.69 -6.86 12.91
CA LEU A 40 -12.24 -5.57 13.40
C LEU A 40 -12.74 -5.40 14.83
N ASP A 41 -11.82 -5.22 15.79
CA ASP A 41 -12.08 -4.64 17.12
C ASP A 41 -11.67 -3.17 17.07
N TYR A 42 -12.64 -2.28 17.29
CA TYR A 42 -12.43 -0.84 17.43
C TYR A 42 -12.88 -0.33 18.81
N ALA A 43 -13.04 -1.22 19.80
CA ALA A 43 -13.45 -0.88 21.16
C ALA A 43 -12.46 0.05 21.87
N LYS A 44 -11.18 -0.03 21.51
CA LYS A 44 -10.10 0.82 22.05
C LYS A 44 -9.99 2.18 21.36
N GLN A 45 -11.04 2.64 20.68
CA GLN A 45 -11.15 4.02 20.19
C GLN A 45 -11.71 4.95 21.26
N ASN A 46 -11.28 6.22 21.24
CA ASN A 46 -11.85 7.28 22.09
C ASN A 46 -13.15 7.81 21.50
N ILE A 47 -14.19 6.97 21.51
CA ILE A 47 -15.50 7.30 20.95
C ILE A 47 -16.61 6.53 21.64
N VAL A 48 -17.79 7.15 21.74
CA VAL A 48 -19.06 6.54 22.19
C VAL A 48 -20.17 6.69 21.16
N ASP A 49 -21.29 5.98 21.33
CA ASP A 49 -22.40 5.91 20.35
C ASP A 49 -22.93 7.29 19.92
N SER A 50 -23.09 8.21 20.88
CA SER A 50 -23.57 9.57 20.58
C SER A 50 -22.60 10.37 19.68
N GLU A 51 -21.31 10.04 19.71
CA GLU A 51 -20.27 10.71 18.92
C GLU A 51 -20.18 10.13 17.49
N PHE A 52 -20.74 8.96 17.23
CA PHE A 52 -20.90 8.44 15.86
C PHE A 52 -22.00 9.16 15.08
N THR A 53 -23.04 9.64 15.75
CA THR A 53 -24.18 10.33 15.10
C THR A 53 -23.74 11.47 14.16
N PRO A 54 -22.90 12.44 14.56
CA PRO A 54 -22.41 13.48 13.65
C PRO A 54 -21.55 12.94 12.50
N LEU A 55 -20.83 11.82 12.69
CA LEU A 55 -20.02 11.19 11.65
C LEU A 55 -20.89 10.53 10.58
N PHE A 56 -21.93 9.78 10.97
CA PHE A 56 -22.90 9.22 10.02
C PHE A 56 -23.70 10.31 9.32
N THR A 57 -24.14 11.33 10.06
CA THR A 57 -24.80 12.51 9.48
C THR A 57 -23.92 13.18 8.42
N LEU A 58 -22.61 13.30 8.68
CA LEU A 58 -21.67 13.83 7.70
C LEU A 58 -21.56 12.93 6.46
N ALA A 59 -21.47 11.61 6.63
CA ALA A 59 -21.43 10.65 5.52
C ALA A 59 -22.69 10.72 4.64
N GLU A 60 -23.87 10.86 5.24
CA GLU A 60 -25.13 11.07 4.52
C GLU A 60 -25.15 12.40 3.76
N GLN A 61 -24.70 13.49 4.39
CA GLN A 61 -24.70 14.82 3.78
C GLN A 61 -23.78 14.96 2.57
N VAL A 62 -22.69 14.18 2.52
CA VAL A 62 -21.80 14.11 1.35
C VAL A 62 -22.27 13.10 0.30
N ASP A 63 -23.46 12.52 0.48
CA ASP A 63 -24.05 11.48 -0.36
C ASP A 63 -23.11 10.28 -0.55
N LEU A 64 -22.56 9.76 0.55
CA LEU A 64 -21.59 8.65 0.48
C LEU A 64 -22.17 7.44 -0.27
N ALA A 65 -23.44 7.11 -0.05
CA ALA A 65 -24.11 5.99 -0.74
C ALA A 65 -24.15 6.20 -2.26
N GLY A 66 -24.53 7.41 -2.71
CA GLY A 66 -24.48 7.77 -4.13
C GLY A 66 -23.07 7.71 -4.70
N LYS A 67 -22.06 8.16 -3.95
CA LYS A 67 -20.64 8.08 -4.38
C LYS A 67 -20.13 6.64 -4.49
N ILE A 68 -20.51 5.76 -3.56
CA ILE A 68 -20.22 4.32 -3.65
C ILE A 68 -20.83 3.78 -4.94
N SER A 69 -22.13 4.02 -5.16
CA SER A 69 -22.81 3.58 -6.38
C SER A 69 -22.14 4.12 -7.66
N ALA A 70 -21.74 5.40 -7.66
CA ALA A 70 -21.05 6.04 -8.78
C ALA A 70 -19.71 5.36 -9.10
N GLN A 71 -18.92 5.00 -8.08
CA GLN A 71 -17.66 4.26 -8.29
C GLN A 71 -17.92 2.90 -8.96
N PHE A 72 -18.84 2.12 -8.41
CA PHE A 72 -19.09 0.73 -8.87
C PHE A 72 -19.82 0.65 -10.21
N SER A 73 -20.57 1.69 -10.58
CA SER A 73 -21.26 1.78 -11.88
C SER A 73 -20.39 2.34 -13.01
N GLY A 74 -19.17 2.78 -12.71
CA GLY A 74 -18.24 3.31 -13.71
C GLY A 74 -18.47 4.78 -14.07
N GLU A 75 -19.16 5.54 -13.22
CA GLU A 75 -19.19 6.98 -13.37
C GLU A 75 -17.78 7.58 -13.27
N LYS A 76 -17.59 8.71 -13.96
CA LYS A 76 -16.29 9.41 -14.04
C LYS A 76 -16.00 10.22 -12.77
N ILE A 77 -15.82 9.53 -11.65
CA ILE A 77 -15.60 10.16 -10.33
C ILE A 77 -14.18 10.74 -10.18
N ASN A 78 -13.22 10.34 -11.02
CA ASN A 78 -11.95 11.05 -11.15
C ASN A 78 -12.18 12.28 -12.04
N THR A 79 -12.67 13.36 -11.41
CA THR A 79 -13.16 14.55 -12.11
C THR A 79 -12.05 15.38 -12.76
N THR A 80 -10.83 15.37 -12.22
CA THR A 80 -9.74 16.17 -12.79
C THR A 80 -9.15 15.54 -14.05
N GLU A 81 -9.23 14.21 -14.19
CA GLU A 81 -8.78 13.48 -15.38
C GLU A 81 -9.92 12.96 -16.27
N GLN A 82 -11.18 13.16 -15.85
CA GLN A 82 -12.40 12.71 -16.56
C GLN A 82 -12.43 11.19 -16.81
N ARG A 83 -12.06 10.41 -15.78
CA ARG A 83 -11.96 8.95 -15.82
C ARG A 83 -12.88 8.26 -14.82
N ALA A 84 -13.33 7.06 -15.18
CA ALA A 84 -13.92 6.13 -14.24
C ALA A 84 -12.85 5.59 -13.27
N VAL A 85 -13.31 4.96 -12.18
CA VAL A 85 -12.43 4.34 -11.18
C VAL A 85 -12.95 2.94 -10.87
N LEU A 86 -12.39 1.95 -11.56
CA LEU A 86 -13.01 0.62 -11.68
C LEU A 86 -12.08 -0.53 -11.27
N HIS A 87 -11.15 -0.30 -10.34
CA HIS A 87 -10.29 -1.39 -9.84
C HIS A 87 -11.08 -2.56 -9.22
N THR A 88 -12.28 -2.29 -8.70
CA THR A 88 -13.20 -3.31 -8.16
C THR A 88 -13.73 -4.25 -9.24
N VAL A 89 -13.96 -3.77 -10.46
CA VAL A 89 -14.47 -4.60 -11.57
C VAL A 89 -13.47 -5.69 -11.98
N LEU A 90 -12.18 -5.41 -11.83
CA LEU A 90 -11.11 -6.36 -12.16
C LEU A 90 -11.16 -7.61 -11.29
N ARG A 91 -11.69 -7.52 -10.08
CA ARG A 91 -11.82 -8.65 -9.14
C ARG A 91 -13.22 -9.23 -9.06
N ALA A 92 -14.16 -8.69 -9.84
CA ALA A 92 -15.54 -9.15 -9.89
C ALA A 92 -15.74 -10.36 -10.83
N PRO A 93 -16.83 -11.11 -10.66
CA PRO A 93 -17.27 -12.12 -11.64
C PRO A 93 -17.53 -11.50 -13.01
N ASP A 94 -17.41 -12.32 -14.06
CA ASP A 94 -17.56 -11.85 -15.44
C ASP A 94 -18.93 -11.25 -15.75
N SER A 95 -20.00 -11.74 -15.10
CA SER A 95 -21.33 -11.14 -15.23
C SER A 95 -21.33 -9.66 -14.80
N VAL A 96 -20.64 -9.33 -13.70
CA VAL A 96 -20.52 -7.95 -13.21
C VAL A 96 -19.64 -7.13 -14.16
N LYS A 97 -18.58 -7.72 -14.72
CA LYS A 97 -17.76 -7.05 -15.74
C LYS A 97 -18.59 -6.67 -16.97
N LEU A 98 -19.41 -7.60 -17.46
CA LEU A 98 -20.31 -7.37 -18.59
C LEU A 98 -21.30 -6.24 -18.31
N ASP A 99 -21.91 -6.23 -17.12
CA ASP A 99 -22.88 -5.23 -16.72
C ASP A 99 -22.27 -3.82 -16.61
N VAL A 100 -21.07 -3.70 -16.03
CA VAL A 100 -20.43 -2.41 -15.74
C VAL A 100 -19.63 -1.86 -16.93
N LEU A 101 -18.89 -2.71 -17.64
CA LEU A 101 -17.97 -2.28 -18.71
C LEU A 101 -18.62 -2.31 -20.10
N GLY A 102 -19.78 -2.95 -20.26
CA GLY A 102 -20.43 -3.13 -21.55
C GLY A 102 -19.47 -3.72 -22.59
N ALA A 103 -19.27 -3.01 -23.71
CA ALA A 103 -18.41 -3.47 -24.80
C ALA A 103 -16.94 -3.67 -24.42
N GLN A 104 -16.43 -3.04 -23.35
CA GLN A 104 -15.04 -3.21 -22.91
C GLN A 104 -14.85 -4.50 -22.07
N ALA A 105 -15.93 -5.15 -21.62
CA ALA A 105 -15.85 -6.34 -20.78
C ALA A 105 -15.08 -7.48 -21.46
N ASP A 106 -15.33 -7.73 -22.74
CA ASP A 106 -14.66 -8.80 -23.50
C ASP A 106 -13.14 -8.61 -23.54
N GLU A 107 -12.66 -7.37 -23.70
CA GLU A 107 -11.22 -7.07 -23.69
C GLU A 107 -10.59 -7.39 -22.34
N VAL A 108 -11.27 -7.04 -21.24
CA VAL A 108 -10.81 -7.33 -19.87
C VAL A 108 -10.79 -8.83 -19.62
N ILE A 109 -11.88 -9.54 -19.92
CA ILE A 109 -12.02 -10.98 -19.70
C ILE A 109 -10.98 -11.74 -20.54
N ASN A 110 -10.81 -11.37 -21.82
CA ASN A 110 -9.80 -11.99 -22.68
C ASN A 110 -8.38 -11.71 -22.19
N THR A 111 -8.11 -10.52 -21.66
CA THR A 111 -6.81 -10.19 -21.05
C THR A 111 -6.53 -11.03 -19.81
N GLU A 112 -7.52 -11.21 -18.93
CA GLU A 112 -7.41 -12.08 -17.76
C GLU A 112 -7.19 -13.55 -18.16
N ALA A 113 -7.92 -14.04 -19.17
CA ALA A 113 -7.74 -15.38 -19.70
C ALA A 113 -6.35 -15.58 -20.32
N LYS A 114 -5.85 -14.58 -21.07
CA LYS A 114 -4.50 -14.60 -21.65
C LYS A 114 -3.43 -14.59 -20.56
N MET A 115 -3.59 -13.76 -19.53
CA MET A 115 -2.71 -13.74 -18.36
C MET A 115 -2.68 -15.11 -17.66
N ALA A 116 -3.85 -15.74 -17.46
CA ALA A 116 -3.94 -17.06 -16.87
C ALA A 116 -3.22 -18.12 -17.73
N ALA A 117 -3.42 -18.09 -19.04
CA ALA A 117 -2.74 -19.00 -19.97
C ALA A 117 -1.21 -18.85 -19.93
N ILE A 118 -0.68 -17.61 -19.83
CA ILE A 118 0.76 -17.36 -19.67
C ILE A 118 1.28 -18.02 -18.39
N VAL A 119 0.55 -17.89 -17.27
CA VAL A 119 0.93 -18.49 -16.00
C VAL A 119 0.98 -20.03 -16.09
N ASP A 120 -0.06 -20.65 -16.65
CA ASP A 120 -0.13 -22.11 -16.79
C ASP A 120 0.95 -22.64 -17.76
N ASP A 121 1.20 -21.92 -18.86
CA ASP A 121 2.22 -22.29 -19.84
C ASP A 121 3.64 -22.21 -19.26
N VAL A 122 3.95 -21.21 -18.42
CA VAL A 122 5.24 -21.10 -17.73
C VAL A 122 5.39 -22.20 -16.67
N HIS A 123 4.34 -22.49 -15.88
CA HIS A 123 4.40 -23.52 -14.83
C HIS A 123 4.56 -24.94 -15.39
N SER A 124 3.77 -25.25 -16.42
CA SER A 124 3.84 -26.54 -17.10
C SER A 124 5.19 -26.75 -17.80
N GLY A 125 5.85 -25.67 -18.21
CA GLY A 125 7.05 -25.70 -19.05
C GLY A 125 6.72 -25.84 -20.54
N LYS A 126 5.49 -25.47 -20.94
CA LYS A 126 5.15 -25.26 -22.36
C LYS A 126 5.85 -24.01 -22.89
N VAL A 127 5.95 -22.97 -22.06
CA VAL A 127 6.80 -21.80 -22.28
C VAL A 127 8.07 -21.97 -21.44
N CYS A 128 9.18 -22.26 -22.12
CA CYS A 128 10.52 -22.36 -21.54
C CYS A 128 11.35 -21.11 -21.86
N SER A 129 12.54 -21.00 -21.28
CA SER A 129 13.55 -20.04 -21.72
C SER A 129 14.03 -20.34 -23.15
N VAL A 130 14.84 -19.43 -23.69
CA VAL A 130 15.48 -19.63 -25.00
C VAL A 130 16.37 -20.88 -25.05
N THR A 131 16.86 -21.36 -23.90
CA THR A 131 17.65 -22.61 -23.78
C THR A 131 16.80 -23.87 -23.74
N GLY A 132 15.47 -23.74 -23.71
CA GLY A 132 14.53 -24.84 -23.50
C GLY A 132 14.36 -25.26 -22.04
N GLU A 133 15.04 -24.59 -21.10
CA GLU A 133 14.92 -24.83 -19.66
C GLU A 133 13.70 -24.13 -19.07
N LYS A 134 13.20 -24.63 -17.94
CA LYS A 134 12.17 -23.92 -17.18
C LYS A 134 12.75 -22.65 -16.56
N PHE A 135 11.93 -21.60 -16.47
CA PHE A 135 12.30 -20.41 -15.73
C PHE A 135 12.45 -20.70 -14.24
N THR A 136 13.46 -20.10 -13.63
CA THR A 136 13.74 -20.18 -12.18
C THR A 136 13.50 -18.86 -11.47
N ASP A 137 13.48 -17.76 -12.22
CA ASP A 137 13.38 -16.42 -11.68
C ASP A 137 12.45 -15.55 -12.53
N ILE A 138 11.58 -14.79 -11.86
CA ILE A 138 10.76 -13.73 -12.44
C ILE A 138 11.32 -12.39 -11.95
N LEU A 139 11.71 -11.52 -12.87
CA LEU A 139 12.15 -10.15 -12.58
C LEU A 139 11.07 -9.15 -13.02
N ALA A 140 10.36 -8.59 -12.05
CA ALA A 140 9.40 -7.51 -12.28
C ALA A 140 10.09 -6.14 -12.23
N ILE A 141 9.95 -5.36 -13.30
CA ILE A 141 10.50 -4.00 -13.40
C ILE A 141 9.35 -3.00 -13.42
N GLY A 142 9.31 -2.09 -12.45
CA GLY A 142 8.27 -1.07 -12.32
C GLY A 142 8.48 -0.21 -11.08
N ILE A 143 7.88 0.98 -11.02
CA ILE A 143 7.99 1.90 -9.88
C ILE A 143 6.59 2.38 -9.42
N GLY A 144 6.47 2.76 -8.16
CA GLY A 144 5.22 3.23 -7.57
C GLY A 144 4.13 2.16 -7.62
N GLY A 145 3.01 2.49 -8.27
CA GLY A 145 1.84 1.60 -8.36
C GLY A 145 2.11 0.28 -9.10
N SER A 146 3.05 0.29 -10.05
CA SER A 146 3.52 -0.90 -10.77
C SER A 146 4.39 -1.85 -9.92
N TYR A 147 4.68 -1.48 -8.67
CA TYR A 147 5.66 -2.15 -7.82
C TYR A 147 5.11 -2.52 -6.45
N TYR A 148 4.52 -1.57 -5.71
CA TYR A 148 4.25 -1.77 -4.28
C TYR A 148 3.21 -2.87 -4.02
N GLY A 149 2.11 -2.92 -4.77
CA GLY A 149 1.11 -3.98 -4.62
C GLY A 149 1.71 -5.37 -4.87
N VAL A 150 2.50 -5.52 -5.93
CA VAL A 150 3.21 -6.76 -6.26
C VAL A 150 4.23 -7.12 -5.17
N LYS A 151 5.04 -6.16 -4.70
CA LYS A 151 6.02 -6.37 -3.62
C LYS A 151 5.36 -6.88 -2.33
N VAL A 152 4.29 -6.23 -1.89
CA VAL A 152 3.58 -6.63 -0.66
C VAL A 152 3.05 -8.03 -0.80
N ALA A 153 2.34 -8.33 -1.89
CA ALA A 153 1.75 -9.63 -2.10
C ALA A 153 2.78 -10.76 -2.22
N LEU A 154 3.90 -10.52 -2.92
CA LEU A 154 5.03 -11.45 -2.98
C LEU A 154 5.66 -11.71 -1.60
N SER A 155 5.74 -10.70 -0.73
CA SER A 155 6.26 -10.91 0.63
C SER A 155 5.24 -11.58 1.55
N ALA A 156 3.95 -11.34 1.32
CA ALA A 156 2.84 -11.83 2.14
C ALA A 156 2.52 -13.30 1.86
N LEU A 157 2.67 -13.74 0.60
CA LEU A 157 2.23 -15.04 0.13
C LEU A 157 3.38 -16.03 -0.11
N VAL A 158 4.53 -15.84 0.54
CA VAL A 158 5.68 -16.76 0.46
C VAL A 158 5.29 -18.24 0.63
N PRO A 159 4.40 -18.64 1.57
CA PRO A 159 3.97 -20.04 1.69
C PRO A 159 3.27 -20.63 0.46
N TYR A 160 2.77 -19.77 -0.43
CA TYR A 160 2.02 -20.12 -1.66
C TYR A 160 2.87 -20.00 -2.92
N HIS A 161 4.17 -19.70 -2.80
CA HIS A 161 5.06 -19.62 -3.94
C HIS A 161 5.27 -21.01 -4.56
N GLN A 162 5.27 -21.05 -5.89
CA GLN A 162 5.59 -22.27 -6.64
C GLN A 162 7.03 -22.71 -6.36
N PRO A 163 7.26 -23.99 -6.01
CA PRO A 163 8.60 -24.51 -5.82
C PRO A 163 9.46 -24.34 -7.08
N GLY A 164 10.67 -23.84 -6.91
CA GLY A 164 11.64 -23.68 -8.01
C GLY A 164 11.54 -22.36 -8.78
N LEU A 165 10.53 -21.53 -8.51
CA LEU A 165 10.37 -20.21 -9.14
C LEU A 165 10.47 -19.09 -8.09
N LYS A 166 11.36 -18.12 -8.32
CA LYS A 166 11.64 -17.02 -7.39
C LYS A 166 11.22 -15.69 -7.97
N ALA A 167 10.78 -14.78 -7.11
CA ALA A 167 10.34 -13.45 -7.51
C ALA A 167 11.38 -12.39 -7.14
N HIS A 168 11.62 -11.46 -8.05
CA HIS A 168 12.51 -10.32 -7.87
C HIS A 168 11.81 -9.06 -8.37
N VAL A 169 12.01 -7.96 -7.64
CA VAL A 169 11.44 -6.67 -8.01
C VAL A 169 12.57 -5.64 -8.16
N LEU A 170 12.50 -4.82 -9.21
CA LEU A 170 13.43 -3.75 -9.54
C LEU A 170 12.63 -2.46 -9.82
N ALA A 171 12.87 -1.42 -9.01
CA ALA A 171 12.11 -0.17 -9.05
C ALA A 171 12.97 1.07 -9.07
N ASN A 172 13.91 1.17 -8.12
CA ASN A 172 14.79 2.33 -8.01
C ASN A 172 15.64 2.49 -9.28
N VAL A 173 15.89 3.73 -9.69
CA VAL A 173 16.75 4.07 -10.84
C VAL A 173 18.23 3.99 -10.52
N ASP A 174 18.57 3.95 -9.24
CA ASP A 174 19.93 3.70 -8.77
C ASP A 174 20.47 2.37 -9.35
N GLY A 175 21.58 2.45 -10.09
CA GLY A 175 22.16 1.34 -10.83
C GLY A 175 22.59 0.17 -9.95
N ASP A 176 22.92 0.43 -8.68
CA ASP A 176 23.26 -0.60 -7.71
C ASP A 176 22.09 -1.58 -7.50
N ALA A 177 20.85 -1.10 -7.58
CA ALA A 177 19.67 -1.95 -7.46
C ALA A 177 19.60 -3.00 -8.58
N ALA A 178 20.03 -2.66 -9.80
CA ALA A 178 20.12 -3.60 -10.92
C ALA A 178 21.34 -4.52 -10.77
N GLN A 179 22.50 -3.97 -10.37
CA GLN A 179 23.73 -4.73 -10.16
C GLN A 179 23.55 -5.84 -9.10
N GLU A 180 22.83 -5.56 -8.01
CA GLU A 180 22.46 -6.57 -7.02
C GLU A 180 21.64 -7.72 -7.61
N LYS A 181 20.82 -7.46 -8.64
CA LYS A 181 20.05 -8.51 -9.32
C LYS A 181 20.96 -9.33 -10.22
N PHE A 182 21.82 -8.69 -11.01
CA PHE A 182 22.73 -9.38 -11.91
C PHE A 182 23.67 -10.36 -11.18
N ALA A 183 24.03 -10.06 -9.93
CA ALA A 183 24.83 -10.97 -9.10
C ALA A 183 24.07 -12.21 -8.60
N LYS A 184 22.73 -12.24 -8.68
CA LYS A 184 21.87 -13.30 -8.14
C LYS A 184 21.15 -14.10 -9.23
N LEU A 185 20.86 -13.46 -10.37
CA LEU A 185 20.03 -13.99 -11.43
C LEU A 185 20.87 -14.70 -12.50
N ASN A 186 20.30 -15.75 -13.09
CA ASN A 186 20.82 -16.36 -14.30
C ASN A 186 20.02 -15.86 -15.50
N ALA A 187 20.67 -15.16 -16.45
CA ALA A 187 20.02 -14.65 -17.65
C ALA A 187 19.30 -15.76 -18.44
N ALA A 188 19.86 -16.97 -18.48
CA ALA A 188 19.32 -18.10 -19.24
C ALA A 188 17.98 -18.63 -18.70
N THR A 189 17.64 -18.37 -17.43
CA THR A 189 16.41 -18.89 -16.79
C THR A 189 15.60 -17.78 -16.08
N THR A 190 15.85 -16.51 -16.42
CA THR A 190 15.09 -15.37 -15.90
C THR A 190 14.05 -14.91 -16.91
N LEU A 191 12.78 -14.82 -16.50
CA LEU A 191 11.70 -14.15 -17.23
C LEU A 191 11.54 -12.73 -16.70
N VAL A 192 11.46 -11.75 -17.59
CA VAL A 192 11.31 -10.33 -17.26
C VAL A 192 9.89 -9.86 -17.55
N VAL A 193 9.28 -9.15 -16.60
CA VAL A 193 7.99 -8.48 -16.78
C VAL A 193 8.18 -6.98 -16.55
N VAL A 194 8.01 -6.18 -17.60
CA VAL A 194 8.10 -4.71 -17.53
C VAL A 194 6.70 -4.11 -17.34
N VAL A 195 6.49 -3.40 -16.23
CA VAL A 195 5.18 -2.84 -15.88
C VAL A 195 5.23 -1.31 -15.90
N SER A 196 4.72 -0.69 -16.96
CA SER A 196 4.65 0.76 -17.10
C SER A 196 3.49 1.18 -17.98
N LYS A 197 2.57 2.00 -17.43
CA LYS A 197 1.41 2.53 -18.17
C LYS A 197 1.82 3.19 -19.48
N THR A 198 2.72 4.16 -19.39
CA THR A 198 3.13 4.97 -20.53
C THR A 198 4.28 4.35 -21.32
N PHE A 199 4.98 3.37 -20.73
CA PHE A 199 6.25 2.83 -21.21
C PHE A 199 7.36 3.88 -21.38
N THR A 200 7.19 5.05 -20.75
CA THR A 200 8.12 6.19 -20.80
C THR A 200 8.58 6.65 -19.43
N THR A 201 8.15 5.97 -18.36
CA THR A 201 8.62 6.23 -17.00
C THR A 201 10.13 6.04 -16.95
N GLN A 202 10.87 7.11 -16.65
CA GLN A 202 12.33 7.17 -16.82
C GLN A 202 13.04 6.05 -16.06
N GLU A 203 12.68 5.85 -14.79
CA GLU A 203 13.27 4.85 -13.90
C GLU A 203 13.03 3.44 -14.42
N THR A 204 11.80 3.13 -14.86
CA THR A 204 11.44 1.82 -15.41
C THR A 204 12.13 1.56 -16.75
N LEU A 205 12.20 2.57 -17.63
CA LEU A 205 12.83 2.43 -18.94
C LEU A 205 14.35 2.24 -18.83
N LEU A 206 15.03 3.04 -17.99
CA LEU A 206 16.47 2.88 -17.75
C LEU A 206 16.78 1.49 -17.19
N ASN A 207 15.99 1.01 -16.22
CA ASN A 207 16.12 -0.35 -15.69
C ASN A 207 15.89 -1.41 -16.77
N ALA A 208 14.84 -1.27 -17.60
CA ALA A 208 14.60 -2.20 -18.70
C ALA A 208 15.76 -2.23 -19.70
N VAL A 209 16.34 -1.07 -20.04
CA VAL A 209 17.52 -0.98 -20.94
C VAL A 209 18.71 -1.73 -20.37
N VAL A 210 19.08 -1.51 -19.11
CA VAL A 210 20.26 -2.17 -18.53
C VAL A 210 20.06 -3.67 -18.31
N VAL A 211 18.85 -4.10 -17.92
CA VAL A 211 18.50 -5.53 -17.82
C VAL A 211 18.54 -6.20 -19.19
N LYS A 212 18.00 -5.54 -20.22
CA LYS A 212 18.06 -6.03 -21.61
C LYS A 212 19.50 -6.18 -22.07
N ALA A 213 20.35 -5.18 -21.85
CA ALA A 213 21.76 -5.26 -22.21
C ALA A 213 22.48 -6.41 -21.48
N TRP A 214 22.25 -6.56 -20.17
CA TRP A 214 22.80 -7.66 -19.38
C TRP A 214 22.38 -9.04 -19.93
N MET A 215 21.09 -9.24 -20.22
CA MET A 215 20.60 -10.52 -20.75
C MET A 215 21.15 -10.82 -22.15
N LEU A 216 21.15 -9.84 -23.05
CA LEU A 216 21.63 -10.04 -24.42
C LEU A 216 23.13 -10.35 -24.45
N ASN A 217 23.92 -9.66 -23.64
CA ASN A 217 25.35 -9.93 -23.51
C ASN A 217 25.64 -11.35 -23.00
N ALA A 218 24.74 -11.92 -22.20
CA ALA A 218 24.89 -13.26 -21.65
C ALA A 218 24.41 -14.38 -22.60
N LEU A 219 23.53 -14.08 -23.58
CA LEU A 219 22.81 -15.12 -24.34
C LEU A 219 23.03 -15.09 -25.86
N VAL A 220 23.32 -13.94 -26.47
CA VAL A 220 23.26 -13.80 -27.94
C VAL A 220 24.43 -14.51 -28.65
N GLU A 221 25.65 -14.29 -28.19
CA GLU A 221 26.84 -14.87 -28.84
C GLU A 221 27.35 -16.10 -28.06
N PRO A 222 27.50 -17.29 -28.67
CA PRO A 222 27.23 -17.68 -30.06
C PRO A 222 25.88 -18.40 -30.30
N HIS A 223 24.91 -18.31 -29.38
CA HIS A 223 23.82 -19.30 -29.31
C HIS A 223 22.43 -18.85 -29.79
N TYR A 224 22.08 -17.55 -29.71
CA TYR A 224 20.71 -17.08 -29.98
C TYR A 224 20.69 -15.69 -30.59
N SER A 225 19.68 -15.36 -31.40
CA SER A 225 19.48 -13.98 -31.84
C SER A 225 18.90 -13.12 -30.72
N SER A 226 19.12 -11.80 -30.78
CA SER A 226 18.48 -10.87 -29.83
C SER A 226 16.96 -10.92 -29.89
N ALA A 227 16.38 -11.19 -31.06
CA ALA A 227 14.93 -11.29 -31.23
C ALA A 227 14.37 -12.52 -30.49
N GLU A 228 15.04 -13.67 -30.57
CA GLU A 228 14.63 -14.90 -29.87
C GLU A 228 14.68 -14.73 -28.35
N VAL A 229 15.77 -14.15 -27.82
CA VAL A 229 15.91 -13.90 -26.38
C VAL A 229 14.77 -13.00 -25.87
N ILE A 230 14.47 -11.91 -26.58
CA ILE A 230 13.42 -10.98 -26.15
C ILE A 230 12.03 -11.62 -26.27
N ALA A 231 11.73 -12.27 -27.39
CA ALA A 231 10.43 -12.92 -27.61
C ALA A 231 10.14 -14.00 -26.56
N GLN A 232 11.17 -14.71 -26.08
CA GLN A 232 10.97 -15.81 -25.14
C GLN A 232 11.01 -15.38 -23.67
N HIS A 233 11.80 -14.37 -23.32
CA HIS A 233 12.03 -13.98 -21.92
C HIS A 233 11.23 -12.76 -21.45
N TRP A 234 10.65 -11.96 -22.35
CA TRP A 234 10.11 -10.64 -21.99
C TRP A 234 8.61 -10.53 -22.21
N TYR A 235 7.93 -10.05 -21.16
CA TYR A 235 6.55 -9.61 -21.17
C TYR A 235 6.45 -8.15 -20.74
N ALA A 236 5.38 -7.48 -21.17
CA ALA A 236 5.06 -6.15 -20.68
C ALA A 236 3.59 -6.00 -20.31
N VAL A 237 3.34 -5.10 -19.37
CA VAL A 237 2.01 -4.61 -19.03
C VAL A 237 2.02 -3.11 -19.31
N SER A 238 1.28 -2.68 -20.34
CA SER A 238 1.30 -1.28 -20.79
C SER A 238 0.06 -0.92 -21.60
N SER A 239 -0.32 0.36 -21.55
CA SER A 239 -1.28 0.91 -22.51
C SER A 239 -0.61 1.45 -23.77
N ASN A 240 0.74 1.48 -23.81
CA ASN A 240 1.51 2.01 -24.94
C ASN A 240 2.23 0.87 -25.69
N ILE A 241 1.46 0.16 -26.51
CA ILE A 241 1.93 -0.98 -27.31
C ILE A 241 3.05 -0.54 -28.26
N GLU A 242 2.91 0.61 -28.91
CA GLU A 242 3.90 1.13 -29.87
C GLU A 242 5.28 1.32 -29.22
N ALA A 243 5.35 1.97 -28.06
CA ALA A 243 6.62 2.17 -27.37
C ALA A 243 7.26 0.85 -26.87
N ALA A 244 6.44 -0.10 -26.40
CA ALA A 244 6.91 -1.41 -25.98
C ALA A 244 7.44 -2.24 -27.16
N THR A 245 6.75 -2.22 -28.30
CA THR A 245 7.24 -2.89 -29.52
C THR A 245 8.47 -2.19 -30.10
N ALA A 246 8.55 -0.86 -30.05
CA ALA A 246 9.75 -0.11 -30.43
C ALA A 246 10.97 -0.43 -29.55
N PHE A 247 10.74 -0.73 -28.25
CA PHE A 247 11.77 -1.27 -27.37
C PHE A 247 12.20 -2.70 -27.76
N GLY A 248 11.38 -3.41 -28.54
CA GLY A 248 11.67 -4.72 -29.10
C GLY A 248 10.84 -5.87 -28.51
N LEU A 249 9.84 -5.59 -27.66
CA LEU A 249 8.95 -6.64 -27.17
C LEU A 249 8.03 -7.17 -28.28
N ASN A 250 7.78 -8.48 -28.24
CA ASN A 250 6.75 -9.10 -29.06
C ASN A 250 5.38 -8.57 -28.64
N ALA A 251 4.56 -8.10 -29.59
CA ALA A 251 3.22 -7.59 -29.34
C ALA A 251 2.32 -8.63 -28.64
N ASP A 252 2.51 -9.92 -28.93
CA ASP A 252 1.77 -11.00 -28.27
C ASP A 252 2.10 -11.17 -26.79
N ASN A 253 3.25 -10.65 -26.33
CA ASN A 253 3.65 -10.68 -24.92
C ASN A 253 3.30 -9.39 -24.17
N ILE A 254 2.56 -8.48 -24.81
CA ILE A 254 2.08 -7.25 -24.19
C ILE A 254 0.64 -7.48 -23.72
N LEU A 255 0.40 -7.27 -22.42
CA LEU A 255 -0.92 -7.24 -21.83
C LEU A 255 -1.37 -5.78 -21.68
N PRO A 256 -2.60 -5.42 -22.10
CA PRO A 256 -3.08 -4.06 -22.05
C PRO A 256 -3.32 -3.59 -20.60
N MET A 257 -3.42 -2.28 -20.45
CA MET A 257 -3.92 -1.65 -19.22
C MET A 257 -4.86 -0.51 -19.58
N TRP A 258 -5.91 -0.34 -18.79
CA TRP A 258 -6.95 0.65 -19.05
C TRP A 258 -6.73 1.94 -18.25
N ASP A 259 -7.28 3.05 -18.74
CA ASP A 259 -7.03 4.37 -18.16
C ASP A 259 -7.65 4.53 -16.77
N TRP A 260 -8.81 3.90 -16.53
CA TRP A 260 -9.53 3.80 -15.26
C TRP A 260 -8.87 2.90 -14.20
N VAL A 261 -7.79 2.19 -14.56
CA VAL A 261 -6.93 1.49 -13.61
C VAL A 261 -5.90 2.49 -13.07
N GLY A 262 -6.13 2.96 -11.84
CA GLY A 262 -5.18 3.78 -11.10
C GLY A 262 -3.97 2.96 -10.68
N GLY A 263 -2.76 3.52 -10.78
CA GLY A 263 -1.51 2.78 -10.53
C GLY A 263 -1.46 2.12 -9.16
N ARG A 264 -1.81 2.85 -8.08
CA ARG A 264 -1.84 2.33 -6.70
C ARG A 264 -2.97 1.33 -6.40
N PHE A 265 -3.88 1.11 -7.36
CA PHE A 265 -4.99 0.15 -7.30
C PHE A 265 -4.88 -0.92 -8.41
N SER A 266 -3.69 -1.10 -9.00
CA SER A 266 -3.53 -1.86 -10.26
C SER A 266 -3.23 -3.34 -10.09
N LEU A 267 -2.90 -3.82 -8.89
CA LEU A 267 -2.52 -5.22 -8.61
C LEU A 267 -3.51 -6.26 -9.19
N TRP A 268 -4.79 -5.90 -9.23
CA TRP A 268 -5.89 -6.75 -9.69
C TRP A 268 -5.92 -6.98 -11.21
N SER A 269 -5.20 -6.16 -11.96
CA SER A 269 -5.10 -6.20 -13.43
C SER A 269 -3.94 -7.09 -13.91
N ALA A 270 -3.58 -6.99 -15.19
CA ALA A 270 -2.37 -7.57 -15.76
C ALA A 270 -1.08 -7.16 -15.01
N VAL A 271 -1.08 -6.04 -14.28
CA VAL A 271 0.04 -5.65 -13.38
C VAL A 271 0.35 -6.75 -12.35
N GLY A 272 -0.66 -7.55 -11.97
CA GLY A 272 -0.50 -8.72 -11.11
C GLY A 272 0.22 -9.91 -11.73
N LEU A 273 0.56 -9.89 -13.02
CA LEU A 273 1.24 -11.01 -13.71
C LEU A 273 2.47 -11.55 -12.95
N PRO A 274 3.41 -10.73 -12.43
CA PRO A 274 4.55 -11.25 -11.69
C PRO A 274 4.15 -12.01 -10.42
N LEU A 275 3.07 -11.58 -9.75
CA LEU A 275 2.54 -12.30 -8.60
C LEU A 275 1.87 -13.60 -9.02
N ALA A 276 1.00 -13.56 -10.04
CA ALA A 276 0.29 -14.74 -10.53
C ALA A 276 1.26 -15.81 -11.06
N LEU A 277 2.36 -15.42 -11.70
CA LEU A 277 3.44 -16.32 -12.07
C LEU A 277 4.06 -17.01 -10.84
N ILE A 278 4.07 -16.37 -9.68
CA ILE A 278 4.73 -16.91 -8.49
C ILE A 278 3.78 -17.76 -7.65
N ILE A 279 2.50 -17.40 -7.54
CA ILE A 279 1.53 -18.13 -6.71
C ILE A 279 0.57 -19.01 -7.52
N GLY A 280 0.56 -18.90 -8.84
CA GLY A 280 -0.36 -19.62 -9.74
C GLY A 280 -1.78 -19.04 -9.77
N ASN A 281 -2.52 -19.43 -10.80
CA ASN A 281 -3.86 -18.91 -11.08
C ASN A 281 -4.87 -19.17 -9.96
N ASN A 282 -4.82 -20.35 -9.34
CA ASN A 282 -5.74 -20.69 -8.24
C ASN A 282 -5.60 -19.71 -7.06
N HIS A 283 -4.36 -19.41 -6.64
CA HIS A 283 -4.12 -18.50 -5.53
C HIS A 283 -4.35 -17.04 -5.94
N PHE A 284 -4.03 -16.65 -7.18
CA PHE A 284 -4.34 -15.30 -7.67
C PHE A 284 -5.86 -15.05 -7.77
N ASN A 285 -6.63 -16.05 -8.19
CA ASN A 285 -8.09 -15.97 -8.19
C ASN A 285 -8.67 -15.93 -6.77
N ALA A 286 -8.11 -16.68 -5.81
CA ALA A 286 -8.49 -16.60 -4.40
C ALA A 286 -8.21 -15.20 -3.81
N LEU A 287 -7.10 -14.57 -4.20
CA LEU A 287 -6.78 -13.18 -3.85
C LEU A 287 -7.86 -12.20 -4.36
N LYS A 288 -8.24 -12.32 -5.63
CA LYS A 288 -9.33 -11.51 -6.22
C LYS A 288 -10.66 -11.77 -5.52
N ALA A 289 -10.97 -13.03 -5.21
CA ALA A 289 -12.21 -13.42 -4.55
C ALA A 289 -12.35 -12.80 -3.15
N GLY A 290 -11.28 -12.79 -2.35
CA GLY A 290 -11.33 -12.15 -1.02
C GLY A 290 -11.51 -10.64 -1.09
N ALA A 291 -10.87 -10.01 -2.07
CA ALA A 291 -11.06 -8.58 -2.33
C ALA A 291 -12.49 -8.27 -2.80
N TYR A 292 -13.07 -9.10 -3.66
CA TYR A 292 -14.46 -8.99 -4.09
C TYR A 292 -15.46 -9.23 -2.95
N ALA A 293 -15.19 -10.15 -2.02
CA ALA A 293 -16.01 -10.33 -0.84
C ALA A 293 -16.08 -9.05 0.03
N MET A 294 -14.97 -8.31 0.12
CA MET A 294 -14.94 -7.00 0.78
C MET A 294 -15.63 -5.91 -0.05
N ASP A 295 -15.58 -5.96 -1.39
CA ASP A 295 -16.38 -5.07 -2.25
C ASP A 295 -17.87 -5.25 -2.00
N GLU A 296 -18.34 -6.50 -1.94
CA GLU A 296 -19.75 -6.81 -1.70
C GLU A 296 -20.19 -6.39 -0.29
N HIS A 297 -19.32 -6.55 0.72
CA HIS A 297 -19.57 -5.97 2.04
C HIS A 297 -19.71 -4.46 1.98
N PHE A 298 -18.75 -3.79 1.33
CA PHE A 298 -18.69 -2.34 1.26
C PHE A 298 -19.91 -1.73 0.55
N LYS A 299 -20.40 -2.36 -0.52
CA LYS A 299 -21.57 -1.91 -1.27
C LYS A 299 -22.89 -2.05 -0.50
N ASN A 300 -23.04 -3.13 0.26
CA ASN A 300 -24.35 -3.59 0.71
C ASN A 300 -24.58 -3.41 2.22
N ALA A 301 -23.53 -3.36 3.04
CA ALA A 301 -23.68 -3.24 4.48
C ALA A 301 -24.13 -1.83 4.89
N PRO A 302 -25.09 -1.69 5.84
CA PRO A 302 -25.42 -0.41 6.47
C PRO A 302 -24.16 0.25 7.07
N PHE A 303 -24.06 1.58 7.06
CA PHE A 303 -22.84 2.28 7.45
C PHE A 303 -22.34 1.94 8.86
N GLU A 304 -23.24 1.65 9.78
CA GLU A 304 -22.96 1.24 11.16
C GLU A 304 -22.31 -0.14 11.26
N GLN A 305 -22.52 -1.00 10.26
CA GLN A 305 -21.97 -2.36 10.18
C GLN A 305 -20.93 -2.50 9.05
N ASN A 306 -20.65 -1.41 8.33
CA ASN A 306 -19.77 -1.40 7.18
C ASN A 306 -18.34 -1.13 7.63
N MET A 307 -17.46 -2.11 7.45
CA MET A 307 -16.12 -2.11 8.06
C MET A 307 -15.23 -1.02 7.46
N PRO A 308 -15.13 -0.85 6.13
CA PRO A 308 -14.44 0.30 5.54
C PRO A 308 -14.98 1.66 6.00
N VAL A 309 -16.31 1.82 6.07
CA VAL A 309 -16.94 3.09 6.50
C VAL A 309 -16.61 3.38 7.96
N MET A 310 -16.75 2.39 8.85
CA MET A 310 -16.41 2.53 10.26
C MET A 310 -14.94 2.94 10.45
N MET A 311 -14.01 2.24 9.80
CA MET A 311 -12.58 2.58 9.85
C MET A 311 -12.29 3.97 9.30
N ALA A 312 -12.98 4.39 8.24
CA ALA A 312 -12.80 5.71 7.65
C ALA A 312 -13.28 6.82 8.59
N LEU A 313 -14.47 6.67 9.16
CA LEU A 313 -15.08 7.62 10.10
C LEU A 313 -14.29 7.74 11.40
N LEU A 314 -13.78 6.63 11.94
CA LEU A 314 -12.84 6.64 13.06
C LEU A 314 -11.54 7.38 12.71
N GLY A 315 -11.03 7.20 11.50
CA GLY A 315 -9.88 7.95 11.00
C GLY A 315 -10.16 9.46 10.92
N ILE A 316 -11.34 9.85 10.42
CA ILE A 316 -11.79 11.26 10.36
C ILE A 316 -11.99 11.84 11.77
N TRP A 317 -12.57 11.08 12.69
CA TRP A 317 -12.70 11.47 14.09
C TRP A 317 -11.34 11.77 14.71
N ASN A 318 -10.40 10.83 14.61
CA ASN A 318 -9.05 10.99 15.11
C ASN A 318 -8.31 12.17 14.44
N ARG A 319 -8.44 12.33 13.12
CA ARG A 319 -7.72 13.33 12.33
C ARG A 319 -8.29 14.74 12.44
N ASN A 320 -9.60 14.88 12.27
CA ASN A 320 -10.29 16.16 12.10
C ASN A 320 -10.98 16.63 13.38
N ALA A 321 -11.45 15.72 14.23
CA ALA A 321 -12.06 16.09 15.51
C ALA A 321 -10.99 16.20 16.60
N LEU A 322 -10.19 15.15 16.80
CA LEU A 322 -9.18 15.07 17.87
C LEU A 322 -7.79 15.61 17.47
N GLY A 323 -7.58 15.88 16.18
CA GLY A 323 -6.37 16.55 15.68
C GLY A 323 -5.11 15.67 15.60
N TYR A 324 -5.24 14.35 15.64
CA TYR A 324 -4.11 13.42 15.60
C TYR A 324 -3.47 13.40 14.19
N PRO A 325 -2.14 13.64 14.07
CA PRO A 325 -1.52 13.91 12.79
C PRO A 325 -1.14 12.67 11.98
N SER A 326 -1.05 11.52 12.64
CA SER A 326 -0.40 10.32 12.11
C SER A 326 -1.24 9.07 12.34
N LEU A 327 -1.01 8.05 11.53
CA LEU A 327 -1.58 6.71 11.68
C LEU A 327 -0.44 5.69 11.61
N ALA A 328 -0.30 4.88 12.66
CA ALA A 328 0.63 3.75 12.67
C ALA A 328 -0.04 2.48 12.16
N ILE A 329 0.58 1.79 11.19
CA ILE A 329 0.17 0.47 10.70
C ILE A 329 1.16 -0.56 11.24
N LEU A 330 0.74 -1.40 12.17
CA LEU A 330 1.61 -2.35 12.87
C LEU A 330 1.16 -3.79 12.61
N PRO A 331 1.62 -4.43 11.51
CA PRO A 331 1.32 -5.82 11.28
C PRO A 331 2.15 -6.72 12.21
N TYR A 332 1.48 -7.45 13.10
CA TYR A 332 2.05 -8.56 13.87
C TYR A 332 2.02 -9.84 13.03
N ASN A 333 2.58 -9.76 11.84
CA ASN A 333 2.79 -10.86 10.92
C ASN A 333 3.98 -10.50 10.02
N HIS A 334 5.07 -11.28 10.10
CA HIS A 334 6.31 -11.00 9.36
C HIS A 334 6.11 -10.93 7.83
N ALA A 335 5.15 -11.69 7.30
CA ALA A 335 4.85 -11.70 5.87
C ALA A 335 4.28 -10.35 5.40
N LEU A 336 3.64 -9.59 6.29
CA LEU A 336 3.07 -8.27 6.02
C LEU A 336 4.04 -7.10 6.28
N ARG A 337 5.33 -7.33 6.50
CA ARG A 337 6.33 -6.28 6.77
C ARG A 337 6.41 -5.16 5.72
N ALA A 338 6.01 -5.44 4.48
CA ALA A 338 5.98 -4.45 3.40
C ALA A 338 4.66 -3.63 3.35
N LEU A 339 3.62 -4.05 4.07
CA LEU A 339 2.28 -3.44 4.04
C LEU A 339 2.30 -1.95 4.43
N PRO A 340 3.02 -1.50 5.48
CA PRO A 340 3.05 -0.07 5.83
C PRO A 340 3.53 0.82 4.67
N GLY A 341 4.55 0.36 3.92
CA GLY A 341 5.06 1.10 2.74
C GLY A 341 4.07 1.15 1.57
N TYR A 342 3.22 0.13 1.41
CA TYR A 342 2.14 0.17 0.42
C TYR A 342 1.01 1.11 0.83
N LEU A 343 0.63 1.13 2.11
CA LEU A 343 -0.41 2.04 2.61
C LEU A 343 0.07 3.49 2.66
N GLN A 344 1.37 3.73 2.82
CA GLN A 344 1.97 5.05 2.60
C GLN A 344 1.64 5.59 1.20
N GLN A 345 1.87 4.78 0.16
CA GLN A 345 1.49 5.20 -1.18
C GLN A 345 -0.03 5.31 -1.31
N THR A 346 -0.75 4.25 -0.96
CA THR A 346 -2.16 4.12 -1.31
C THR A 346 -3.03 5.15 -0.59
N ASP A 347 -2.74 5.47 0.68
CA ASP A 347 -3.46 6.48 1.44
C ASP A 347 -2.94 7.90 1.11
N MET A 348 -1.65 8.16 1.29
CA MET A 348 -1.11 9.52 1.22
C MET A 348 -1.11 10.09 -0.21
N GLU A 349 -0.86 9.27 -1.24
CA GLU A 349 -0.95 9.73 -2.64
C GLU A 349 -2.40 9.94 -3.07
N SER A 350 -3.34 9.19 -2.49
CA SER A 350 -4.78 9.36 -2.77
C SER A 350 -5.33 10.60 -2.09
N ASN A 351 -5.15 10.71 -0.77
CA ASN A 351 -5.87 11.65 0.06
C ASN A 351 -5.01 12.80 0.61
N GLY A 352 -3.70 12.84 0.33
CA GLY A 352 -2.81 13.96 0.64
C GLY A 352 -3.06 15.17 -0.27
N LYS A 353 -4.27 15.72 -0.23
CA LYS A 353 -4.78 16.76 -1.13
C LYS A 353 -5.12 18.03 -0.36
N SER A 354 -5.03 19.17 -1.04
CA SER A 354 -5.29 20.51 -0.50
C SER A 354 -6.42 21.26 -1.21
N VAL A 355 -7.03 20.67 -2.23
CA VAL A 355 -8.09 21.27 -3.05
C VAL A 355 -9.25 20.30 -3.17
N SER A 356 -10.47 20.80 -3.02
CA SER A 356 -11.70 20.03 -3.16
C SER A 356 -11.99 19.65 -4.62
N ILE A 357 -12.92 18.72 -4.84
CA ILE A 357 -13.45 18.38 -6.17
C ILE A 357 -14.12 19.57 -6.90
N THR A 358 -14.44 20.65 -6.19
CA THR A 358 -14.99 21.90 -6.76
C THR A 358 -13.92 22.95 -7.06
N GLY A 359 -12.64 22.64 -6.85
CA GLY A 359 -11.51 23.54 -7.13
C GLY A 359 -11.24 24.57 -6.05
N LYS A 360 -11.82 24.43 -4.84
CA LYS A 360 -11.58 25.33 -3.71
C LYS A 360 -10.48 24.79 -2.82
N THR A 361 -9.58 25.66 -2.37
CA THR A 361 -8.60 25.31 -1.34
C THR A 361 -9.29 24.91 -0.04
N LEU A 362 -8.87 23.80 0.54
CA LEU A 362 -9.40 23.30 1.81
C LEU A 362 -8.85 24.12 2.98
N ASN A 363 -9.69 24.37 3.97
CA ASN A 363 -9.33 25.00 5.25
C ASN A 363 -9.14 23.96 6.38
N TYR A 364 -9.06 22.68 6.04
CA TYR A 364 -8.86 21.57 6.96
C TYR A 364 -7.81 20.59 6.45
N LEU A 365 -7.28 19.79 7.37
CA LEU A 365 -6.33 18.72 7.05
C LEU A 365 -7.05 17.49 6.50
N THR A 366 -6.40 16.79 5.58
CA THR A 366 -6.88 15.56 4.92
C THR A 366 -6.12 14.36 5.47
N ALA A 367 -5.49 13.53 4.62
CA ALA A 367 -4.79 12.31 5.04
C ALA A 367 -3.81 12.54 6.21
N PRO A 368 -3.72 11.58 7.15
CA PRO A 368 -2.66 11.57 8.14
C PRO A 368 -1.31 11.16 7.51
N VAL A 369 -0.22 11.36 8.24
CA VAL A 369 1.04 10.70 7.89
C VAL A 369 0.93 9.22 8.26
N VAL A 370 1.02 8.34 7.25
CA VAL A 370 1.02 6.89 7.45
C VAL A 370 2.45 6.41 7.65
N PHE A 371 2.69 5.61 8.69
CA PHE A 371 3.98 4.98 8.92
C PHE A 371 3.79 3.64 9.64
N GLY A 372 4.86 2.86 9.76
CA GLY A 372 4.82 1.64 10.55
C GLY A 372 5.92 0.65 10.20
N GLN A 373 5.93 -0.43 10.97
CA GLN A 373 6.82 -1.58 10.81
C GLN A 373 6.13 -2.81 11.42
N GLU A 374 6.53 -4.01 11.01
CA GLU A 374 6.06 -5.23 11.64
C GLU A 374 6.34 -5.28 13.16
N GLY A 375 5.39 -5.85 13.89
CA GLY A 375 5.60 -6.28 15.26
C GLY A 375 6.44 -7.56 15.32
N THR A 376 7.31 -7.75 16.31
CA THR A 376 7.60 -6.86 17.45
C THR A 376 8.69 -5.83 17.16
N ASN A 377 9.25 -5.79 15.95
CA ASN A 377 10.39 -4.92 15.61
C ASN A 377 10.09 -3.44 15.90
N GLY A 378 8.88 -2.96 15.56
CA GLY A 378 8.45 -1.59 15.87
C GLY A 378 8.47 -1.25 17.36
N GLN A 379 8.23 -2.24 18.25
CA GLN A 379 8.29 -2.05 19.71
C GLN A 379 9.68 -1.61 20.16
N HIS A 380 10.72 -2.14 19.50
CA HIS A 380 12.12 -1.90 19.79
C HIS A 380 12.73 -0.78 18.93
N ALA A 381 11.90 0.01 18.24
CA ALA A 381 12.32 1.12 17.38
C ALA A 381 11.68 2.44 17.80
N PHE A 382 10.40 2.63 17.49
CA PHE A 382 9.71 3.92 17.62
C PHE A 382 8.55 3.92 18.63
N MET A 383 8.12 2.76 19.14
CA MET A 383 7.00 2.72 20.10
C MET A 383 7.32 3.41 21.43
N GLN A 384 8.59 3.63 21.75
CA GLN A 384 9.01 4.54 22.83
C GLN A 384 8.35 5.93 22.69
N LEU A 385 8.35 6.51 21.47
CA LEU A 385 7.68 7.78 21.19
C LEU A 385 6.17 7.63 21.40
N MET A 386 5.57 6.55 20.90
CA MET A 386 4.13 6.30 21.01
C MET A 386 3.66 6.20 22.47
N HIS A 387 4.47 5.60 23.36
CA HIS A 387 4.11 5.42 24.77
C HIS A 387 4.36 6.64 25.65
N GLN A 388 5.44 7.39 25.41
CA GLN A 388 5.91 8.44 26.34
C GLN A 388 5.93 9.86 25.78
N SER A 389 5.87 10.07 24.46
CA SER A 389 5.64 11.41 23.91
C SER A 389 4.25 11.90 24.27
N ALA A 390 4.04 13.22 24.28
CA ALA A 390 2.69 13.79 24.37
C ALA A 390 1.85 13.54 23.11
N ASP A 391 2.49 13.26 21.97
CA ASP A 391 1.80 13.01 20.70
C ASP A 391 0.98 11.71 20.75
N ILE A 392 -0.28 11.77 20.31
CA ILE A 392 -1.19 10.62 20.28
C ILE A 392 -1.22 10.09 18.85
N ILE A 393 -0.85 8.82 18.71
CA ILE A 393 -0.73 8.16 17.41
C ILE A 393 -1.75 7.01 17.37
N PRO A 394 -2.92 7.22 16.74
CA PRO A 394 -3.82 6.14 16.38
C PRO A 394 -3.09 4.99 15.68
N THR A 395 -3.46 3.77 16.02
CA THR A 395 -2.75 2.58 15.56
C THR A 395 -3.70 1.51 15.03
N ASP A 396 -3.43 0.98 13.84
CA ASP A 396 -4.06 -0.24 13.35
C ASP A 396 -3.08 -1.42 13.59
N PHE A 397 -3.41 -2.28 14.55
CA PHE A 397 -2.76 -3.57 14.75
C PHE A 397 -3.36 -4.60 13.79
N ILE A 398 -2.53 -5.39 13.10
CA ILE A 398 -3.00 -6.41 12.16
C ILE A 398 -2.36 -7.75 12.51
N LEU A 399 -3.16 -8.78 12.80
CA LEU A 399 -2.67 -10.07 13.30
C LEU A 399 -3.37 -11.25 12.63
N SER A 400 -2.62 -12.29 12.32
CA SER A 400 -3.17 -13.60 11.94
C SER A 400 -3.23 -14.51 13.16
N LEU A 401 -4.40 -15.08 13.44
CA LEU A 401 -4.61 -15.93 14.63
C LEU A 401 -3.85 -17.25 14.51
N ALA A 402 -3.90 -17.90 13.36
CA ALA A 402 -3.18 -19.13 13.08
C ALA A 402 -1.75 -18.82 12.55
N PRO A 403 -0.72 -19.53 13.05
CA PRO A 403 0.62 -19.42 12.52
C PRO A 403 0.76 -20.14 11.18
N THR A 404 1.62 -19.61 10.30
CA THR A 404 2.12 -20.33 9.12
C THR A 404 3.39 -21.14 9.41
N SER A 405 4.03 -20.86 10.56
CA SER A 405 5.26 -21.51 11.01
C SER A 405 4.97 -22.65 11.99
N LYS A 406 5.88 -23.64 12.07
CA LYS A 406 5.82 -24.74 13.05
C LYS A 406 6.27 -24.31 14.46
N HIS A 407 6.80 -23.10 14.62
CA HIS A 407 7.31 -22.58 15.90
C HIS A 407 6.20 -21.91 16.71
N LEU A 408 5.32 -22.72 17.31
CA LEU A 408 4.10 -22.24 17.98
C LEU A 408 4.38 -21.30 19.16
N ALA A 409 5.37 -21.61 20.00
CA ALA A 409 5.73 -20.73 21.12
C ALA A 409 6.15 -19.32 20.68
N ASN A 410 6.77 -19.19 19.51
CA ASN A 410 7.12 -17.88 18.94
C ASN A 410 5.87 -17.13 18.49
N HIS A 411 4.87 -17.84 17.95
CA HIS A 411 3.59 -17.26 17.56
C HIS A 411 2.79 -16.80 18.77
N ASP A 412 2.72 -17.62 19.83
CA ASP A 412 2.08 -17.23 21.09
C ASP A 412 2.70 -15.96 21.67
N ALA A 413 4.03 -15.86 21.66
CA ALA A 413 4.73 -14.66 22.09
C ALA A 413 4.42 -13.45 21.19
N LEU A 414 4.33 -13.62 19.87
CA LEU A 414 3.95 -12.57 18.92
C LEU A 414 2.53 -12.05 19.19
N VAL A 415 1.57 -12.97 19.37
CA VAL A 415 0.17 -12.65 19.68
C VAL A 415 0.05 -11.93 21.02
N ALA A 416 0.69 -12.46 22.06
CA ALA A 416 0.71 -11.84 23.39
C ALA A 416 1.26 -10.41 23.34
N ASN A 417 2.31 -10.19 22.55
CA ASN A 417 2.88 -8.86 22.33
C ASN A 417 1.93 -7.92 21.59
N CYS A 418 1.19 -8.40 20.57
CA CYS A 418 0.19 -7.60 19.86
C CYS A 418 -0.88 -7.09 20.83
N PHE A 419 -1.47 -8.00 21.60
CA PHE A 419 -2.53 -7.67 22.54
C PHE A 419 -2.02 -6.79 23.67
N ALA A 420 -0.87 -7.11 24.27
CA ALA A 420 -0.28 -6.31 25.33
C ALA A 420 0.06 -4.88 24.89
N GLN A 421 0.51 -4.68 23.64
CA GLN A 421 0.78 -3.33 23.14
C GLN A 421 -0.50 -2.52 22.91
N SER A 422 -1.55 -3.14 22.37
CA SER A 422 -2.86 -2.47 22.24
C SER A 422 -3.42 -2.08 23.62
N GLU A 423 -3.23 -2.94 24.62
CA GLU A 423 -3.64 -2.69 26.01
C GLU A 423 -2.81 -1.58 26.66
N ALA A 424 -1.49 -1.60 26.51
CA ALA A 424 -0.58 -0.62 27.08
C ALA A 424 -0.80 0.79 26.50
N LEU A 425 -1.07 0.91 25.20
CA LEU A 425 -1.41 2.19 24.57
C LEU A 425 -2.71 2.78 25.13
N MET A 426 -3.69 1.94 25.46
CA MET A 426 -4.94 2.37 26.08
C MET A 426 -4.77 2.71 27.57
N GLN A 427 -4.21 1.80 28.37
CA GLN A 427 -4.16 1.94 29.83
C GLN A 427 -3.12 2.97 30.29
N GLY A 428 -1.94 2.95 29.68
CA GLY A 428 -0.78 3.69 30.17
C GLY A 428 -0.32 3.22 31.55
N LYS A 429 0.39 4.11 32.26
CA LYS A 429 0.89 3.87 33.61
C LYS A 429 0.99 5.21 34.33
N THR A 430 0.20 5.38 35.38
CA THR A 430 0.19 6.61 36.19
C THR A 430 1.47 6.77 37.00
N LEU A 431 1.77 8.01 37.42
CA LEU A 431 2.91 8.30 38.31
C LEU A 431 2.84 7.50 39.62
N ALA A 432 1.65 7.35 40.19
CA ALA A 432 1.44 6.59 41.42
C ALA A 432 1.75 5.10 41.23
N GLN A 433 1.27 4.49 40.14
CA GLN A 433 1.59 3.10 39.80
C GLN A 433 3.09 2.92 39.56
N ALA A 434 3.71 3.80 38.77
CA ALA A 434 5.15 3.75 38.50
C ALA A 434 5.99 3.89 39.78
N LYS A 435 5.59 4.76 40.71
CA LYS A 435 6.25 4.92 42.01
C LYS A 435 6.07 3.70 42.89
N ALA A 436 4.85 3.16 42.98
CA ALA A 436 4.57 1.96 43.77
C ALA A 436 5.40 0.75 43.28
N GLU A 437 5.40 0.49 41.96
CA GLU A 437 6.22 -0.58 41.36
C GLU A 437 7.72 -0.44 41.70
N MET A 438 8.23 0.79 41.78
CA MET A 438 9.62 1.03 42.14
C MET A 438 9.91 0.74 43.62
N LEU A 439 9.02 1.15 44.52
CA LEU A 439 9.15 0.87 45.95
C LEU A 439 9.05 -0.64 46.22
N ASP A 440 8.11 -1.32 45.56
CA ASP A 440 7.94 -2.77 45.67
C ASP A 440 9.15 -3.54 45.12
N ALA A 441 9.85 -2.99 44.12
CA ALA A 441 11.11 -3.51 43.61
C ALA A 441 12.34 -3.16 44.49
N GLY A 442 12.14 -2.52 45.65
CA GLY A 442 13.19 -2.20 46.62
C GLY A 442 13.93 -0.88 46.39
N ALA A 443 13.43 0.00 45.52
CA ALA A 443 14.01 1.34 45.38
C ALA A 443 13.77 2.19 46.65
N SER A 444 14.69 3.11 46.95
CA SER A 444 14.47 4.09 48.01
C SER A 444 13.37 5.09 47.63
N GLU A 445 12.72 5.70 48.61
CA GLU A 445 11.72 6.76 48.39
C GLU A 445 12.26 7.89 47.50
N ALA A 446 13.51 8.29 47.71
CA ALA A 446 14.17 9.33 46.93
C ALA A 446 14.35 8.91 45.46
N GLU A 447 14.77 7.66 45.22
CA GLU A 447 14.95 7.15 43.87
C GLU A 447 13.62 6.91 43.15
N ALA A 448 12.61 6.39 43.86
CA ALA A 448 11.26 6.22 43.34
C ALA A 448 10.65 7.57 42.94
N ASN A 449 10.77 8.61 43.76
CA ASN A 449 10.31 9.96 43.43
C ASN A 449 11.02 10.55 42.19
N ARG A 450 12.32 10.30 42.05
CA ARG A 450 13.11 10.79 40.93
C ARG A 450 12.74 10.09 39.61
N LEU A 451 12.58 8.78 39.62
CA LEU A 451 12.42 7.97 38.41
C LEU A 451 10.97 7.68 38.00
N ALA A 452 9.99 7.74 38.91
CA ALA A 452 8.61 7.40 38.60
C ALA A 452 8.02 8.26 37.46
N ALA A 453 8.38 9.54 37.38
CA ALA A 453 7.96 10.43 36.29
C ALA A 453 8.46 9.95 34.92
N HIS A 454 9.71 9.44 34.86
CA HIS A 454 10.28 8.85 33.64
C HIS A 454 9.67 7.50 33.27
N LYS A 455 9.04 6.80 34.22
CA LYS A 455 8.36 5.52 34.01
C LYS A 455 6.84 5.66 33.78
N THR A 456 6.32 6.88 33.85
CA THR A 456 4.93 7.18 33.54
C THR A 456 4.71 7.00 32.03
N MET A 457 3.56 6.44 31.67
CA MET A 457 3.12 6.26 30.28
C MET A 457 1.74 6.89 30.14
N LYS A 458 1.53 7.69 29.10
CA LYS A 458 0.33 8.53 29.00
C LYS A 458 -0.98 7.73 28.89
N GLY A 459 -0.92 6.54 28.29
CA GLY A 459 -2.11 5.78 27.93
C GLY A 459 -3.01 6.57 26.98
N ASN A 460 -4.31 6.29 27.05
CA ASN A 460 -5.36 6.99 26.31
C ASN A 460 -5.11 7.14 24.81
N THR A 461 -4.36 6.21 24.21
CA THR A 461 -4.01 6.24 22.79
C THR A 461 -4.90 5.25 22.04
N PRO A 462 -5.68 5.71 21.05
CA PRO A 462 -6.67 4.88 20.40
C PRO A 462 -6.03 3.84 19.47
N SER A 463 -6.67 2.68 19.35
CA SER A 463 -6.24 1.66 18.39
C SER A 463 -7.40 0.84 17.83
N ASN A 464 -7.19 0.29 16.65
CA ASN A 464 -7.96 -0.80 16.07
C ASN A 464 -7.12 -2.08 16.10
N THR A 465 -7.77 -3.22 16.27
CA THR A 465 -7.16 -4.54 16.08
C THR A 465 -7.90 -5.29 14.98
N ILE A 466 -7.21 -5.55 13.87
CA ILE A 466 -7.71 -6.30 12.72
C ILE A 466 -7.16 -7.72 12.81
N LEU A 467 -8.05 -8.68 12.94
CA LEU A 467 -7.74 -10.10 13.03
C LEU A 467 -8.18 -10.81 11.75
N MET A 468 -7.40 -11.81 11.37
CA MET A 468 -7.77 -12.79 10.35
C MET A 468 -7.44 -14.19 10.87
N GLN A 469 -8.19 -15.21 10.45
CA GLN A 469 -7.90 -16.58 10.90
C GLN A 469 -6.48 -16.99 10.52
N GLN A 470 -6.07 -16.74 9.29
CA GLN A 470 -4.71 -16.95 8.80
C GLN A 470 -4.41 -15.96 7.66
N LEU A 471 -3.14 -15.73 7.35
CA LEU A 471 -2.77 -15.00 6.14
C LEU A 471 -2.70 -15.97 4.96
N ASP A 472 -3.64 -15.81 4.04
CA ASP A 472 -3.75 -16.55 2.78
C ASP A 472 -4.11 -15.58 1.64
N PRO A 473 -4.16 -16.04 0.38
CA PRO A 473 -4.51 -15.14 -0.72
C PRO A 473 -5.85 -14.43 -0.50
N HIS A 474 -6.88 -15.13 -0.02
CA HIS A 474 -8.20 -14.55 0.19
C HIS A 474 -8.18 -13.48 1.29
N SER A 475 -7.61 -13.77 2.47
CA SER A 475 -7.55 -12.80 3.57
C SER A 475 -6.67 -11.60 3.24
N LEU A 476 -5.59 -11.78 2.48
CA LEU A 476 -4.80 -10.66 1.96
C LEU A 476 -5.62 -9.80 1.00
N GLY A 477 -6.40 -10.42 0.11
CA GLY A 477 -7.26 -9.71 -0.84
C GLY A 477 -8.29 -8.84 -0.13
N ALA A 478 -8.97 -9.43 0.85
CA ALA A 478 -9.93 -8.72 1.70
C ALA A 478 -9.28 -7.56 2.46
N LEU A 479 -8.06 -7.76 2.98
CA LEU A 479 -7.33 -6.71 3.73
C LEU A 479 -6.94 -5.54 2.83
N LEU A 480 -6.44 -5.80 1.62
CA LEU A 480 -6.09 -4.73 0.69
C LEU A 480 -7.35 -3.94 0.28
N ALA A 481 -8.43 -4.63 -0.10
CA ALA A 481 -9.70 -4.01 -0.46
C ALA A 481 -10.33 -3.19 0.69
N LEU A 482 -10.20 -3.67 1.93
CA LEU A 482 -10.64 -2.94 3.13
C LEU A 482 -10.02 -1.55 3.20
N TYR A 483 -8.69 -1.47 3.03
CA TYR A 483 -7.99 -0.19 3.04
C TYR A 483 -8.29 0.66 1.79
N GLU A 484 -8.42 0.07 0.61
CA GLU A 484 -8.83 0.79 -0.60
C GLU A 484 -10.17 1.52 -0.40
N HIS A 485 -11.17 0.83 0.17
CA HIS A 485 -12.49 1.40 0.45
C HIS A 485 -12.47 2.40 1.60
N LYS A 486 -11.70 2.14 2.68
CA LYS A 486 -11.48 3.11 3.76
C LYS A 486 -10.98 4.44 3.18
N ILE A 487 -9.98 4.38 2.30
CA ILE A 487 -9.36 5.54 1.65
C ILE A 487 -10.37 6.27 0.77
N PHE A 488 -11.19 5.54 0.01
CA PHE A 488 -12.27 6.12 -0.79
C PHE A 488 -13.28 6.89 0.08
N VAL A 489 -13.79 6.27 1.15
CA VAL A 489 -14.76 6.92 2.06
C VAL A 489 -14.18 8.21 2.64
N GLN A 490 -12.92 8.18 3.10
CA GLN A 490 -12.26 9.38 3.61
C GLN A 490 -12.14 10.48 2.54
N GLY A 491 -11.80 10.12 1.30
CA GLY A 491 -11.74 11.05 0.18
C GLY A 491 -13.08 11.71 -0.12
N VAL A 492 -14.16 10.92 -0.11
CA VAL A 492 -15.53 11.43 -0.28
C VAL A 492 -15.91 12.40 0.82
N VAL A 493 -15.67 12.05 2.09
CA VAL A 493 -16.00 12.92 3.23
C VAL A 493 -15.17 14.20 3.23
N TRP A 494 -13.89 14.14 2.85
CA TRP A 494 -13.06 15.33 2.66
C TRP A 494 -13.39 16.12 1.39
N GLN A 495 -14.25 15.58 0.52
CA GLN A 495 -14.65 16.15 -0.76
C GLN A 495 -13.46 16.41 -1.69
N ILE A 496 -12.52 15.47 -1.75
CA ILE A 496 -11.32 15.50 -2.58
C ILE A 496 -11.34 14.42 -3.65
N ASN A 497 -10.49 14.56 -4.67
CA ASN A 497 -10.28 13.50 -5.65
C ASN A 497 -9.20 12.53 -5.15
N SER A 498 -9.57 11.33 -4.74
CA SER A 498 -8.63 10.29 -4.28
C SER A 498 -7.82 9.63 -5.40
N TYR A 499 -8.12 9.92 -6.66
CA TYR A 499 -7.66 9.11 -7.80
C TYR A 499 -6.74 9.83 -8.78
N ASP A 500 -6.50 11.13 -8.58
CA ASP A 500 -5.44 11.88 -9.26
C ASP A 500 -4.16 11.97 -8.40
N GLN A 501 -3.09 12.55 -8.97
CA GLN A 501 -1.80 12.76 -8.28
C GLN A 501 -1.00 13.95 -8.85
N TRP A 502 -1.62 15.10 -9.09
CA TRP A 502 -0.93 16.26 -9.70
C TRP A 502 0.34 16.72 -8.97
N GLY A 503 0.44 16.45 -7.66
CA GLY A 503 1.59 16.82 -6.83
C GLY A 503 2.94 16.22 -7.25
N VAL A 504 2.96 15.16 -8.06
CA VAL A 504 4.22 14.52 -8.50
C VAL A 504 4.85 15.17 -9.75
N GLU A 505 4.11 16.02 -10.46
CA GLU A 505 4.51 16.49 -11.80
C GLU A 505 5.64 17.53 -11.75
N LEU A 506 5.63 18.45 -10.78
CA LEU A 506 6.67 19.49 -10.67
C LEU A 506 8.06 18.88 -10.47
N GLY A 507 8.17 17.85 -9.62
CA GLY A 507 9.43 17.14 -9.40
C GLY A 507 9.97 16.49 -10.68
N LYS A 508 9.10 15.84 -11.48
CA LYS A 508 9.48 15.25 -12.78
C LYS A 508 9.94 16.31 -13.78
N GLN A 509 9.25 17.45 -13.86
CA GLN A 509 9.62 18.55 -14.76
C GLN A 509 10.98 19.15 -14.38
N LEU A 510 11.18 19.46 -13.10
CA LEU A 510 12.45 19.97 -12.59
C LEU A 510 13.59 18.95 -12.72
N GLY A 511 13.31 17.65 -12.56
CA GLY A 511 14.29 16.58 -12.78
C GLY A 511 14.83 16.57 -14.21
N LYS A 512 13.96 16.73 -15.22
CA LYS A 512 14.38 16.86 -16.62
C LYS A 512 15.24 18.11 -16.85
N GLU A 513 14.84 19.23 -16.26
CA GLU A 513 15.63 20.48 -16.35
C GLU A 513 17.02 20.30 -15.71
N VAL A 514 17.10 19.70 -14.52
CA VAL A 514 18.37 19.38 -13.85
C VAL A 514 19.25 18.49 -14.72
N LEU A 515 18.70 17.43 -15.32
CA LEU A 515 19.45 16.55 -16.22
C LEU A 515 19.97 17.29 -17.46
N ASN A 516 19.17 18.18 -18.05
CA ASN A 516 19.60 18.99 -19.18
C ASN A 516 20.77 19.91 -18.83
N VAL A 517 20.71 20.59 -17.68
CA VAL A 517 21.81 21.44 -17.19
C VAL A 517 23.04 20.59 -16.84
N MET A 518 22.85 19.41 -16.25
CA MET A 518 23.95 18.47 -15.96
C MET A 518 24.66 18.00 -17.24
N ALA A 519 23.96 17.92 -18.38
CA ALA A 519 24.54 17.52 -19.65
C ALA A 519 25.44 18.59 -20.30
N GLN A 520 25.31 19.87 -19.92
CA GLN A 520 26.12 20.98 -20.46
C GLN A 520 27.57 20.96 -19.93
N PRO A 521 28.55 21.50 -20.67
CA PRO A 521 29.91 21.68 -20.17
C PRO A 521 29.97 22.45 -18.83
N MET A 522 31.00 22.22 -18.01
CA MET A 522 31.13 22.86 -16.69
C MET A 522 31.09 24.39 -16.76
N SER A 523 31.69 24.98 -17.80
CA SER A 523 31.70 26.43 -18.06
C SER A 523 30.31 27.00 -18.34
N ASP A 524 29.39 26.14 -18.78
CA ASP A 524 28.10 26.55 -19.34
C ASP A 524 26.95 26.18 -18.39
N ILE A 525 27.24 25.66 -17.19
CA ILE A 525 26.22 25.39 -16.17
C ILE A 525 25.60 26.71 -15.73
N ASP A 526 24.40 26.96 -16.24
CA ASP A 526 23.53 28.06 -15.86
C ASP A 526 22.07 27.70 -16.14
N SER A 527 21.13 28.29 -15.39
CA SER A 527 19.69 28.15 -15.65
C SER A 527 18.90 29.18 -14.84
N GLU A 528 18.00 29.90 -15.52
CA GLU A 528 17.05 30.81 -14.87
C GLU A 528 15.92 30.08 -14.12
N LYS A 529 15.74 28.78 -14.37
CA LYS A 529 14.71 27.96 -13.72
C LYS A 529 15.20 27.27 -12.45
N LEU A 530 16.51 27.17 -12.26
CA LEU A 530 17.11 26.49 -11.11
C LEU A 530 17.70 27.50 -10.13
N SER A 531 17.62 27.17 -8.84
CA SER A 531 18.22 28.01 -7.81
C SER A 531 19.75 28.00 -7.89
N ALA A 532 20.39 29.07 -7.40
CA ALA A 532 21.85 29.11 -7.27
C ALA A 532 22.41 27.94 -6.43
N SER A 533 21.64 27.45 -5.45
CA SER A 533 21.98 26.25 -4.67
C SER A 533 22.01 25.00 -5.56
N SER A 534 20.98 24.78 -6.38
CA SER A 534 20.91 23.65 -7.32
C SER A 534 22.07 23.67 -8.32
N LEU A 535 22.37 24.83 -8.89
CA LEU A 535 23.51 25.00 -9.82
C LEU A 535 24.85 24.70 -9.12
N ALA A 536 25.03 25.17 -7.88
CA ALA A 536 26.23 24.87 -7.10
C ALA A 536 26.40 23.37 -6.80
N LEU A 537 25.29 22.67 -6.50
CA LEU A 537 25.30 21.22 -6.29
C LEU A 537 25.62 20.45 -7.59
N ILE A 538 25.06 20.87 -8.73
CA ILE A 538 25.38 20.29 -10.04
C ILE A 538 26.87 20.44 -10.35
N ARG A 539 27.43 21.65 -10.16
CA ARG A 539 28.88 21.88 -10.33
C ARG A 539 29.69 20.97 -9.41
N ARG A 540 29.31 20.86 -8.13
CA ARG A 540 29.98 19.98 -7.17
C ARG A 540 29.92 18.52 -7.62
N TYR A 541 28.78 18.02 -8.07
CA TYR A 541 28.64 16.65 -8.59
C TYR A 541 29.59 16.40 -9.76
N LYS A 542 29.57 17.26 -10.79
CA LYS A 542 30.40 17.10 -11.98
C LYS A 542 31.90 17.18 -11.69
N SER A 543 32.34 18.09 -10.80
CA SER A 543 33.75 18.20 -10.41
C SER A 543 34.29 16.95 -9.71
N ASN A 544 33.44 16.18 -9.02
CA ASN A 544 33.88 14.95 -8.35
C ASN A 544 33.93 13.75 -9.31
N LEU A 545 33.07 13.69 -10.33
CA LEU A 545 33.14 12.63 -11.35
C LEU A 545 34.44 12.68 -12.16
N THR A 546 34.91 13.87 -12.52
CA THR A 546 36.19 14.03 -13.23
C THR A 546 37.42 13.63 -12.42
N ASN A 547 37.28 13.46 -11.10
CA ASN A 547 38.36 13.03 -10.21
C ASN A 547 38.26 11.55 -9.81
N ALA A 548 37.16 10.87 -10.18
CA ALA A 548 36.86 9.48 -9.80
C ALA A 548 36.96 8.48 -10.97
N ILE A 549 37.06 8.99 -12.21
CA ILE A 549 37.41 8.26 -13.43
C ILE A 549 38.83 8.65 -13.78
#